data_AF-A0A1B6IAI7-F1
#
_entry.id   AF-A0A1B6IAI7-F1
#
_cell.length_a   1.000
_cell.length_b   1.000
_cell.length_c   1.000
_cell.angle_alpha   90.00
_cell.angle_beta   90.00
_cell.angle_gamma   90.00
#
_symmetry.space_group_name_H-M   'P 1'
#
loop_
_entity.id
_entity.type
_entity.pdbx_description
1 polymer ?
#
loop_
_entity_poly.entity_id
_entity_poly.type
_entity_poly.pdbx_seq_one_letter_code
_entity_poly.pdbx_strand_id
1 'polypeptide(L)'
;SLGLIDIRNPSLLVRDPELIGHILEKDFSNFTDHTMVDPNPAEYLLNHLYNLKGQEWRDMRHKLAPAYTAAKVKMMFCLVQRCSADLRKAFTKLTSDNSVVNVKDCMSRFTMDVIATCVYGVEINSLENEDSEFCLMGRKSNEVSVVMLLKMYLMNAFPIFKKIHCFNYMDSDVTEFFTRTIRSAVEYRESQSVERF
;
A
#
# COMPACT_ATOMS: atom_id res chain seq x y z
N SER A 1 12.39 23.23 -16.47
CA SER A 1 12.20 21.76 -16.39
C SER A 1 13.25 21.07 -17.25
N LEU A 2 13.52 19.77 -17.03
CA LEU A 2 14.42 18.96 -17.86
C LEU A 2 13.60 17.85 -18.53
N GLY A 3 13.70 17.71 -19.86
CA GLY A 3 13.07 16.61 -20.60
C GLY A 3 13.87 15.33 -20.46
N LEU A 4 13.18 14.23 -20.20
CA LEU A 4 13.73 12.88 -20.06
C LEU A 4 12.92 11.92 -20.94
N ILE A 5 13.48 10.76 -21.24
CA ILE A 5 12.74 9.66 -21.87
C ILE A 5 12.82 8.48 -20.91
N ASP A 6 11.66 8.05 -20.41
CA ASP A 6 11.51 6.84 -19.63
C ASP A 6 11.15 5.67 -20.56
N ILE A 7 12.17 4.89 -20.95
CA ILE A 7 12.13 3.79 -21.91
C ILE A 7 11.67 4.24 -23.31
N ARG A 8 10.37 4.51 -23.47
CA ARG A 8 9.74 4.98 -24.71
C ARG A 8 8.78 6.15 -24.49
N ASN A 9 8.56 6.55 -23.24
CA ASN A 9 7.62 7.59 -22.88
C ASN A 9 8.39 8.89 -22.59
N PRO A 10 7.98 10.03 -23.17
CA PRO A 10 8.55 11.32 -22.79
C PRO A 10 8.15 11.65 -21.35
N SER A 11 9.11 12.09 -20.55
CA SER A 11 8.95 12.44 -19.14
C SER A 11 9.50 13.84 -18.89
N LEU A 12 8.86 14.59 -18.01
CA LEU A 12 9.28 15.95 -17.66
C LEU A 12 9.65 16.02 -16.18
N LEU A 13 10.93 16.32 -15.89
CA LEU A 13 11.35 16.63 -14.53
C LEU A 13 11.01 18.10 -14.22
N VAL A 14 9.96 18.27 -13.43
CA VAL A 14 9.52 19.57 -12.90
C VAL A 14 10.28 19.87 -11.61
N ARG A 15 10.91 21.04 -11.54
CA ARG A 15 11.71 21.49 -10.38
C ARG A 15 11.33 22.88 -9.87
N ASP A 16 10.44 23.56 -10.60
CA ASP A 16 9.98 24.90 -10.27
C ASP A 16 8.77 24.81 -9.34
N PRO A 17 8.84 25.34 -8.10
CA PRO A 17 7.74 25.30 -7.14
C PRO A 17 6.44 25.90 -7.66
N GLU A 18 6.50 26.97 -8.47
CA GLU A 18 5.29 27.58 -9.03
C GLU A 18 4.60 26.61 -9.99
N LEU A 19 5.38 26.00 -10.88
CA LEU A 19 4.87 25.00 -11.82
C LEU A 19 4.36 23.73 -11.09
N ILE A 20 5.03 23.31 -10.02
CA ILE A 20 4.56 22.21 -9.16
C ILE A 20 3.20 22.55 -8.55
N GLY A 21 3.05 23.76 -8.00
CA GLY A 21 1.76 24.23 -7.47
C GLY A 21 0.66 24.28 -8.53
N HIS A 22 0.99 24.70 -9.75
CA HIS A 22 0.06 24.62 -10.88
C HIS A 22 -0.41 23.19 -11.15
N ILE A 23 0.52 22.23 -11.25
CA ILE A 23 0.19 20.82 -11.55
C ILE A 23 -0.60 20.16 -10.41
N LEU A 24 -0.21 20.39 -9.16
CA LEU A 24 -0.77 19.69 -8.00
C LEU A 24 -2.04 20.32 -7.43
N GLU A 25 -2.31 21.60 -7.71
CA GLU A 25 -3.45 22.33 -7.15
C GLU A 25 -4.34 22.93 -8.24
N LYS A 26 -3.83 23.90 -9.01
CA LYS A 26 -4.66 24.69 -9.94
C LYS A 26 -5.22 23.85 -11.09
N ASP A 27 -4.35 23.03 -11.68
CA ASP A 27 -4.63 22.24 -12.88
C ASP A 27 -4.69 20.74 -12.58
N PHE A 28 -4.83 20.35 -11.30
CA PHE A 28 -4.80 18.97 -10.84
C PHE A 28 -5.79 18.05 -11.59
N SER A 29 -6.94 18.59 -12.03
CA SER A 29 -7.92 17.83 -12.80
C SER A 29 -7.36 17.23 -14.09
N ASN A 30 -6.26 17.78 -14.62
CA ASN A 30 -5.56 17.30 -15.82
C ASN A 30 -4.42 16.30 -15.50
N PHE A 31 -4.03 16.17 -14.22
CA PHE A 31 -2.86 15.41 -13.77
C PHE A 31 -3.21 14.40 -12.67
N THR A 32 -4.39 13.78 -12.74
CA THR A 32 -4.88 12.84 -11.71
C THR A 32 -4.21 11.47 -11.75
N ASP A 33 -3.62 11.10 -12.88
CA ASP A 33 -3.23 9.73 -13.19
C ASP A 33 -1.74 9.50 -12.94
N HIS A 34 -1.41 8.39 -12.27
CA HIS A 34 -0.02 7.94 -12.09
C HIS A 34 0.40 6.98 -13.21
N THR A 35 1.69 7.02 -13.58
CA THR A 35 2.25 6.26 -14.72
C THR A 35 2.83 4.89 -14.34
N MET A 36 2.81 4.54 -13.06
CA MET A 36 3.72 3.52 -12.51
C MET A 36 3.35 2.09 -12.94
N VAL A 37 2.06 1.75 -12.94
CA VAL A 37 1.59 0.38 -13.23
C VAL A 37 0.27 0.47 -14.00
N ASP A 38 0.12 -0.38 -15.01
CA ASP A 38 -1.17 -0.69 -15.61
C ASP A 38 -1.43 -2.18 -15.35
N PRO A 39 -2.14 -2.49 -14.24
CA PRO A 39 -2.25 -3.86 -13.78
C PRO A 39 -3.07 -4.71 -14.75
N ASN A 40 -2.80 -6.01 -14.76
CA ASN A 40 -3.69 -6.95 -15.41
C ASN A 40 -5.09 -6.82 -14.75
N PRO A 41 -6.21 -6.74 -15.50
CA PRO A 41 -7.55 -6.70 -14.92
C PRO A 41 -7.86 -7.82 -13.92
N ALA A 42 -7.17 -8.96 -14.03
CA ALA A 42 -7.26 -10.06 -13.06
C ALA A 42 -6.63 -9.74 -11.68
N GLU A 43 -5.72 -8.77 -11.60
CA GLU A 43 -5.00 -8.36 -10.39
C GLU A 43 -5.74 -7.26 -9.62
N TYR A 44 -6.94 -7.57 -9.12
CA TYR A 44 -7.81 -6.59 -8.45
C TYR A 44 -7.18 -5.90 -7.23
N LEU A 45 -6.21 -6.52 -6.53
CA LEU A 45 -5.51 -5.86 -5.42
C LEU A 45 -4.64 -4.68 -5.87
N LEU A 46 -4.21 -4.67 -7.14
CA LEU A 46 -3.49 -3.54 -7.73
C LEU A 46 -4.44 -2.43 -8.21
N ASN A 47 -5.75 -2.65 -8.23
CA ASN A 47 -6.76 -1.63 -8.56
C ASN A 47 -7.10 -0.74 -7.36
N HIS A 48 -6.08 -0.35 -6.58
CA HIS A 48 -6.21 0.59 -5.48
C HIS A 48 -6.09 2.04 -5.96
N LEU A 49 -6.47 2.99 -5.11
CA LEU A 49 -6.61 4.41 -5.46
C LEU A 49 -5.37 5.03 -6.14
N TYR A 50 -4.16 4.57 -5.83
CA TYR A 50 -2.95 5.06 -6.48
C TYR A 50 -2.80 4.64 -7.98
N ASN A 51 -3.39 3.52 -8.40
CA ASN A 51 -3.26 3.01 -9.77
C ASN A 51 -4.50 3.28 -10.64
N LEU A 52 -5.65 3.56 -10.02
CA LEU A 52 -6.86 3.95 -10.74
C LEU A 52 -6.65 5.26 -11.50
N LYS A 53 -7.35 5.42 -12.62
CA LYS A 53 -7.22 6.57 -13.52
C LYS A 53 -8.57 7.21 -13.81
N GLY A 54 -8.55 8.48 -14.22
CA GLY A 54 -9.73 9.19 -14.70
C GLY A 54 -10.95 9.12 -13.77
N GLN A 55 -12.10 8.74 -14.30
CA GLN A 55 -13.36 8.73 -13.54
C GLN A 55 -13.39 7.65 -12.44
N GLU A 56 -12.79 6.48 -12.67
CA GLU A 56 -12.74 5.40 -11.68
C GLU A 56 -11.98 5.84 -10.43
N TRP A 57 -10.87 6.55 -10.62
CA TRP A 57 -10.12 7.19 -9.53
C TRP A 57 -10.99 8.19 -8.76
N ARG A 58 -11.71 9.07 -9.48
CA ARG A 58 -12.58 10.09 -8.87
C ARG A 58 -13.65 9.43 -8.03
N ASP A 59 -14.34 8.43 -8.57
CA ASP A 59 -15.43 7.74 -7.89
C ASP A 59 -14.92 6.99 -6.66
N MET A 60 -13.80 6.29 -6.77
CA MET A 60 -13.18 5.59 -5.64
C MET A 60 -12.72 6.57 -4.56
N ARG A 61 -12.12 7.71 -4.94
CA ARG A 61 -11.71 8.73 -3.98
C ARG A 61 -12.89 9.30 -3.21
N HIS A 62 -14.01 9.60 -3.89
CA HIS A 62 -15.22 10.08 -3.23
C HIS A 62 -15.79 9.04 -2.27
N LYS A 63 -15.77 7.75 -2.62
CA LYS A 63 -16.22 6.66 -1.74
C LYS A 63 -15.34 6.49 -0.51
N LEU A 64 -14.02 6.64 -0.64
CA LEU A 64 -13.06 6.43 0.45
C LEU A 64 -12.87 7.65 1.36
N ALA A 65 -13.04 8.87 0.84
CA ALA A 65 -12.77 10.11 1.59
C ALA A 65 -13.47 10.19 2.98
N PRO A 66 -14.73 9.74 3.15
CA PRO A 66 -15.39 9.75 4.47
C PRO A 66 -14.67 8.91 5.55
N ALA A 67 -13.91 7.89 5.16
CA ALA A 67 -13.14 7.05 6.09
C ALA A 67 -11.90 7.77 6.66
N TYR A 68 -11.45 8.86 6.04
CA TYR A 68 -10.23 9.60 6.40
C TYR A 68 -10.51 10.97 7.03
N THR A 69 -11.72 11.20 7.56
CA THR A 69 -12.04 12.42 8.29
C THR A 69 -11.21 12.56 9.57
N ALA A 70 -11.00 13.79 10.05
CA ALA A 70 -10.25 14.05 11.29
C ALA A 70 -10.79 13.25 12.49
N ALA A 71 -12.11 13.06 12.58
CA ALA A 71 -12.72 12.24 13.63
C ALA A 71 -12.32 10.76 13.52
N LYS A 72 -12.32 10.19 12.31
CA LYS A 72 -11.88 8.80 12.06
C LYS A 72 -10.39 8.62 12.32
N VAL A 73 -9.57 9.58 11.90
CA VAL A 73 -8.13 9.58 12.21
C VAL A 73 -7.88 9.66 13.72
N LYS A 74 -8.63 10.48 14.45
CA LYS A 74 -8.56 10.53 15.92
C LYS A 74 -8.97 9.22 16.57
N MET A 75 -9.92 8.46 16.01
CA MET A 75 -10.25 7.12 16.48
C MET A 75 -9.09 6.14 16.25
N MET A 76 -8.44 6.20 15.08
CA MET A 76 -7.27 5.37 14.77
C MET A 76 -6.06 5.69 15.66
N PHE A 77 -5.93 6.94 16.15
CA PHE A 77 -4.84 7.35 17.03
C PHE A 77 -4.69 6.46 18.27
N CYS A 78 -5.81 6.04 18.88
CA CYS A 78 -5.78 5.14 20.03
C CYS A 78 -5.12 3.79 19.69
N LEU A 79 -5.37 3.26 18.48
CA LEU A 79 -4.76 2.02 17.99
C LEU A 79 -3.26 2.21 17.74
N VAL A 80 -2.87 3.32 17.09
CA VAL A 80 -1.47 3.66 16.86
C VAL A 80 -0.70 3.82 18.18
N GLN A 81 -1.33 4.41 19.20
CA GLN A 81 -0.74 4.57 20.52
C GLN A 81 -0.49 3.21 21.21
N ARG A 82 -1.39 2.23 21.02
CA ARG A 82 -1.16 0.86 21.49
C ARG A 82 0.06 0.24 20.82
N CYS A 83 0.12 0.25 19.48
CA CYS A 83 1.29 -0.26 18.74
C CYS A 83 2.60 0.44 19.16
N SER A 84 2.53 1.74 19.50
CA SER A 84 3.69 2.53 19.94
C SER A 84 4.19 2.10 21.33
N ALA A 85 3.28 1.66 22.21
CA ALA A 85 3.66 1.09 23.50
C ALA A 85 4.42 -0.24 23.32
N ASP A 86 4.00 -1.06 22.35
CA ASP A 86 4.67 -2.33 22.03
C ASP A 86 6.03 -2.10 21.36
N LEU A 87 6.14 -1.09 20.49
CA LEU A 87 7.43 -0.63 19.95
C LEU A 87 8.40 -0.25 21.08
N ARG A 88 7.94 0.51 22.07
CA ARG A 88 8.78 0.91 23.21
C ARG A 88 9.26 -0.30 24.02
N LYS A 89 8.40 -1.30 24.25
CA LYS A 89 8.78 -2.55 24.94
C LYS A 89 9.84 -3.30 24.14
N ALA A 90 9.63 -3.46 22.83
CA ALA A 90 10.56 -4.14 21.94
C ALA A 90 11.92 -3.44 21.92
N PHE A 91 11.95 -2.11 21.78
CA PHE A 91 13.19 -1.33 21.84
C PHE A 91 13.92 -1.50 23.17
N THR A 92 13.21 -1.43 24.30
CA THR A 92 13.81 -1.60 25.64
C THR A 92 14.51 -2.96 25.76
N LYS A 93 13.91 -4.02 25.21
CA LYS A 93 14.49 -5.35 25.19
C LYS A 93 15.71 -5.42 24.25
N LEU A 94 15.60 -4.88 23.05
CA LEU A 94 16.66 -4.90 22.03
C LEU A 94 17.88 -4.06 22.39
N THR A 95 17.73 -3.04 23.24
CA THR A 95 18.85 -2.22 23.71
C THR A 95 19.41 -2.67 25.07
N SER A 96 18.81 -3.69 25.69
CA SER A 96 19.17 -4.09 27.07
C SER A 96 20.59 -4.60 27.22
N ASP A 97 21.21 -5.07 26.14
CA ASP A 97 22.55 -5.64 26.07
C ASP A 97 23.52 -4.76 25.24
N ASN A 98 23.17 -3.49 24.97
CA ASN A 98 23.90 -2.60 24.06
C ASN A 98 24.09 -3.17 22.64
N SER A 99 23.16 -4.02 22.18
CA SER A 99 23.14 -4.52 20.80
C SER A 99 22.96 -3.43 19.75
N VAL A 100 23.49 -3.70 18.56
CA VAL A 100 23.19 -2.92 17.36
C VAL A 100 21.74 -3.20 16.93
N VAL A 101 20.93 -2.15 16.88
CA VAL A 101 19.50 -2.25 16.51
C VAL A 101 19.30 -1.84 15.06
N ASN A 102 18.64 -2.70 14.28
CA ASN A 102 18.18 -2.34 12.93
C ASN A 102 16.88 -1.52 13.01
N VAL A 103 17.02 -0.19 13.15
CA VAL A 103 15.87 0.72 13.29
C VAL A 103 14.91 0.65 12.09
N LYS A 104 15.43 0.41 10.87
CA LYS A 104 14.61 0.28 9.67
C LYS A 104 13.66 -0.92 9.77
N ASP A 105 14.15 -2.06 10.24
CA ASP A 105 13.32 -3.26 10.44
C ASP A 105 12.26 -3.01 11.53
N CYS A 106 12.66 -2.46 12.68
CA CYS A 106 11.72 -2.17 13.77
C CYS A 106 10.60 -1.22 13.34
N MET A 107 10.93 -0.14 12.61
CA MET A 107 9.93 0.81 12.13
C MET A 107 9.05 0.24 11.01
N SER A 108 9.60 -0.64 10.17
CA SER A 108 8.82 -1.38 9.16
C SER A 108 7.77 -2.26 9.83
N ARG A 109 8.17 -3.04 10.85
CA ARG A 109 7.28 -3.91 11.65
C ARG A 109 6.23 -3.13 12.42
N PHE A 110 6.63 -2.04 13.08
CA PHE A 110 5.68 -1.12 13.72
C PHE A 110 4.65 -0.57 12.74
N THR A 111 5.07 -0.13 11.55
CA THR A 111 4.16 0.38 10.52
C THR A 111 3.19 -0.71 10.06
N MET A 112 3.67 -1.95 9.96
CA MET A 112 2.86 -3.10 9.61
C MET A 112 1.82 -3.43 10.67
N ASP A 113 2.19 -3.42 11.96
CA ASP A 113 1.26 -3.58 13.09
C ASP A 113 0.17 -2.50 13.07
N VAL A 114 0.56 -1.25 12.80
CA VAL A 114 -0.38 -0.13 12.68
C VAL A 114 -1.37 -0.36 11.53
N ILE A 115 -0.89 -0.78 10.36
CA ILE A 115 -1.75 -1.07 9.20
C ILE A 115 -2.67 -2.25 9.48
N ALA A 116 -2.13 -3.37 9.98
CA ALA A 116 -2.90 -4.56 10.33
C ALA A 116 -4.02 -4.23 11.32
N THR A 117 -3.70 -3.46 12.36
CA THR A 117 -4.66 -3.08 13.40
C THR A 117 -5.69 -2.08 12.89
N CYS A 118 -5.27 -1.00 12.22
CA CYS A 118 -6.18 0.08 11.82
C CYS A 118 -7.03 -0.27 10.60
N VAL A 119 -6.48 -0.99 9.62
CA VAL A 119 -7.14 -1.30 8.34
C VAL A 119 -7.85 -2.64 8.41
N TYR A 120 -7.14 -3.67 8.85
CA TYR A 120 -7.66 -5.05 8.85
C TYR A 120 -8.32 -5.44 10.17
N GLY A 121 -8.08 -4.69 11.25
CA GLY A 121 -8.59 -5.04 12.59
C GLY A 121 -7.89 -6.27 13.19
N VAL A 122 -6.66 -6.57 12.75
CA VAL A 122 -5.90 -7.75 13.17
C VAL A 122 -4.70 -7.32 13.99
N GLU A 123 -4.55 -7.91 15.19
CA GLU A 123 -3.37 -7.74 16.03
C GLU A 123 -2.35 -8.83 15.68
N ILE A 124 -1.24 -8.46 15.03
CA ILE A 124 -0.22 -9.42 14.57
C ILE A 124 1.01 -9.49 15.49
N ASN A 125 1.21 -8.46 16.34
CA ASN A 125 2.34 -8.30 17.26
C ASN A 125 3.69 -8.62 16.60
N SER A 126 3.92 -8.03 15.42
CA SER A 126 5.07 -8.38 14.58
C SER A 126 6.41 -8.07 15.25
N LEU A 127 6.44 -7.13 16.20
CA LEU A 127 7.62 -6.73 16.97
C LEU A 127 8.11 -7.81 17.96
N GLU A 128 7.24 -8.73 18.36
CA GLU A 128 7.60 -9.89 19.19
C GLU A 128 7.67 -11.19 18.37
N ASN A 129 6.82 -11.31 17.34
CA ASN A 129 6.73 -12.50 16.48
C ASN A 129 6.97 -12.16 15.00
N GLU A 130 8.18 -12.44 14.51
CA GLU A 130 8.63 -12.11 13.15
C GLU A 130 8.01 -12.98 12.05
N ASP A 131 7.47 -14.13 12.43
CA ASP A 131 7.08 -15.20 11.49
C ASP A 131 5.57 -15.28 11.27
N SER A 132 4.82 -14.25 11.67
CA SER A 132 3.39 -14.19 11.35
C SER A 132 3.20 -14.19 9.82
N GLU A 133 2.22 -14.96 9.35
CA GLU A 133 1.88 -15.06 7.92
C GLU A 133 1.64 -13.67 7.31
N PHE A 134 0.98 -12.77 8.05
CA PHE A 134 0.76 -11.39 7.65
C PHE A 134 2.08 -10.63 7.41
N CYS A 135 3.09 -10.83 8.26
CA CYS A 135 4.39 -10.19 8.09
C CYS A 135 5.15 -10.71 6.89
N LEU A 136 5.11 -12.01 6.65
CA LEU A 136 5.73 -12.62 5.49
C LEU A 136 5.08 -12.13 4.20
N MET A 137 3.74 -12.16 4.12
CA MET A 137 3.00 -11.71 2.93
C MET A 137 3.10 -10.20 2.72
N GLY A 138 3.11 -9.40 3.78
CA GLY A 138 3.33 -7.95 3.73
C GLY A 138 4.74 -7.57 3.29
N ARG A 139 5.78 -8.30 3.72
CA ARG A 139 7.14 -8.09 3.20
C ARG A 139 7.25 -8.48 1.73
N LYS A 140 6.71 -9.65 1.38
CA LYS A 140 6.71 -10.16 0.00
C LYS A 140 5.99 -9.21 -0.97
N SER A 141 4.89 -8.58 -0.55
CA SER A 141 4.16 -7.61 -1.38
C SER A 141 4.91 -6.30 -1.62
N ASN A 142 5.86 -5.95 -0.75
CA ASN A 142 6.69 -4.75 -0.87
C ASN A 142 8.08 -5.04 -1.47
N GLU A 143 8.41 -6.30 -1.73
CA GLU A 143 9.72 -6.68 -2.25
C GLU A 143 9.80 -6.42 -3.75
N VAL A 144 10.74 -5.55 -4.14
CA VAL A 144 11.04 -5.31 -5.56
C VAL A 144 11.98 -6.40 -6.05
N SER A 145 11.42 -7.43 -6.67
CA SER A 145 12.21 -8.51 -7.27
C SER A 145 12.72 -8.13 -8.66
N VAL A 146 13.86 -8.70 -9.05
CA VAL A 146 14.42 -8.54 -10.41
C VAL A 146 13.43 -9.03 -11.48
N VAL A 147 12.64 -10.06 -11.16
CA VAL A 147 11.60 -10.59 -12.04
C VAL A 147 10.48 -9.55 -12.23
N MET A 148 10.04 -8.87 -11.17
CA MET A 148 9.07 -7.78 -11.26
C MET A 148 9.60 -6.63 -12.11
N LEU A 149 10.86 -6.22 -11.91
CA LEU A 149 11.50 -5.16 -12.72
C LEU A 149 11.60 -5.55 -14.20
N LEU A 150 11.93 -6.81 -14.49
CA LEU A 150 11.96 -7.31 -15.87
C LEU A 150 10.58 -7.31 -16.51
N LYS A 151 9.54 -7.76 -15.79
CA LYS A 151 8.14 -7.71 -16.24
C LYS A 151 7.72 -6.25 -16.53
N MET A 152 7.99 -5.33 -15.60
CA MET A 152 7.73 -3.89 -15.77
C MET A 152 8.43 -3.33 -17.02
N TYR A 153 9.71 -3.66 -17.20
CA TYR A 153 10.46 -3.23 -18.37
C TYR A 153 9.84 -3.77 -19.67
N LEU A 154 9.54 -5.07 -19.75
CA LEU A 154 8.95 -5.68 -20.93
C LEU A 154 7.59 -5.07 -21.29
N MET A 155 6.73 -4.82 -20.30
CA MET A 155 5.42 -4.20 -20.54
C MET A 155 5.50 -2.74 -21.00
N ASN A 156 6.48 -1.97 -20.48
CA ASN A 156 6.70 -0.60 -20.90
C ASN A 156 7.43 -0.50 -22.25
N ALA A 157 8.37 -1.40 -22.52
CA ALA A 157 9.10 -1.45 -23.78
C ALA A 157 8.23 -1.98 -24.92
N PHE A 158 7.36 -2.97 -24.68
CA PHE A 158 6.58 -3.63 -25.72
C PHE A 158 5.08 -3.56 -25.40
N PRO A 159 4.33 -2.62 -26.02
CA PRO A 159 2.90 -2.43 -25.75
C PRO A 159 2.01 -3.65 -25.99
N ILE A 160 2.48 -4.63 -26.76
CA ILE A 160 1.76 -5.89 -27.01
C ILE A 160 1.52 -6.67 -25.71
N PHE A 161 2.51 -6.74 -24.81
CA PHE A 161 2.38 -7.50 -23.55
C PHE A 161 1.33 -6.90 -22.61
N LYS A 162 1.18 -5.57 -22.66
CA LYS A 162 0.12 -4.86 -21.94
C LYS A 162 -1.26 -5.18 -22.51
N LYS A 163 -1.41 -5.24 -23.84
CA LYS A 163 -2.70 -5.52 -24.50
C LYS A 163 -3.19 -6.96 -24.30
N ILE A 164 -2.28 -7.92 -24.23
CA ILE A 164 -2.64 -9.33 -24.04
C ILE A 164 -2.63 -9.76 -22.56
N HIS A 165 -2.33 -8.83 -21.64
CA HIS A 165 -2.27 -9.07 -20.19
C HIS A 165 -1.43 -10.30 -19.82
N CYS A 166 -0.24 -10.42 -20.42
CA CYS A 166 0.59 -11.62 -20.35
C CYS A 166 1.20 -11.91 -18.96
N PHE A 167 1.35 -10.88 -18.12
CA PHE A 167 2.07 -10.96 -16.87
C PHE A 167 1.26 -10.38 -15.72
N ASN A 168 1.42 -11.00 -14.55
CA ASN A 168 0.99 -10.44 -13.28
C ASN A 168 2.20 -9.81 -12.58
N TYR A 169 1.98 -8.68 -11.91
CA TYR A 169 2.97 -7.99 -11.08
C TYR A 169 3.04 -8.57 -9.66
N MET A 170 1.89 -8.95 -9.09
CA MET A 170 1.78 -9.49 -7.74
C MET A 170 1.80 -11.02 -7.76
N ASP A 171 2.44 -11.60 -6.75
CA ASP A 171 2.43 -13.05 -6.57
C ASP A 171 1.03 -13.54 -6.14
N SER A 172 0.66 -14.74 -6.59
CA SER A 172 -0.67 -15.29 -6.37
C SER A 172 -0.96 -15.61 -4.91
N ASP A 173 0.04 -16.06 -4.14
CA ASP A 173 -0.08 -16.37 -2.72
C ASP A 173 -0.33 -15.10 -1.88
N VAL A 174 0.34 -14.00 -2.21
CA VAL A 174 0.07 -12.68 -1.62
C VAL A 174 -1.37 -12.27 -1.88
N THR A 175 -1.82 -12.44 -3.14
CA THR A 175 -3.18 -12.07 -3.54
C THR A 175 -4.23 -12.89 -2.82
N GLU A 176 -4.02 -14.20 -2.73
CA GLU A 176 -4.91 -15.14 -2.03
C GLU A 176 -4.97 -14.84 -0.53
N PHE A 177 -3.83 -14.61 0.11
CA PHE A 177 -3.74 -14.31 1.54
C PHE A 177 -4.56 -13.08 1.90
N PHE A 178 -4.28 -11.92 1.29
CA PHE A 178 -4.96 -10.67 1.66
C PHE A 178 -6.46 -10.72 1.36
N THR A 179 -6.85 -11.43 0.30
CA THR A 179 -8.25 -11.62 -0.04
C THR A 179 -8.98 -12.49 0.96
N ARG A 180 -8.35 -13.58 1.40
CA ARG A 180 -8.85 -14.42 2.49
C ARG A 180 -8.99 -13.62 3.78
N THR A 181 -7.97 -12.85 4.17
CA THR A 181 -8.00 -12.02 5.39
C THR A 181 -9.13 -10.99 5.37
N ILE A 182 -9.30 -10.26 4.25
CA ILE A 182 -10.38 -9.28 4.13
C ILE A 182 -11.74 -9.97 4.16
N ARG A 183 -11.90 -11.08 3.43
CA ARG A 183 -13.15 -11.84 3.39
C ARG A 183 -13.54 -12.33 4.78
N SER A 184 -12.63 -12.96 5.51
CA SER A 184 -12.89 -13.43 6.87
C SER A 184 -13.22 -12.27 7.83
N ALA A 185 -12.57 -11.11 7.68
CA ALA A 185 -12.89 -9.93 8.48
C ALA A 185 -14.29 -9.38 8.20
N VAL A 186 -14.74 -9.41 6.93
CA VAL A 186 -16.10 -9.01 6.53
C VAL A 186 -17.12 -10.01 7.08
N GLU A 187 -16.93 -11.31 6.85
CA GLU A 187 -17.80 -12.39 7.34
C GLU A 187 -17.95 -12.36 8.87
N TYR A 188 -16.85 -12.11 9.58
CA TYR A 188 -16.88 -11.95 11.03
C TYR A 188 -17.76 -10.75 11.45
N ARG A 189 -17.61 -9.59 10.83
CA ARG A 189 -18.44 -8.41 11.12
C ARG A 189 -19.92 -8.66 10.81
N GLU A 190 -20.20 -9.33 9.69
CA GLU A 190 -21.56 -9.67 9.29
C GLU A 190 -22.22 -10.61 10.31
N SER A 191 -21.54 -11.69 10.69
CA SER A 191 -22.04 -12.64 11.70
C SER A 191 -22.33 -11.99 13.07
N GLN A 192 -21.50 -11.03 13.49
CA GLN A 192 -21.72 -10.26 14.73
C GLN A 192 -22.83 -9.21 14.56
N SER A 193 -23.07 -8.71 13.35
CA SER A 193 -24.16 -7.77 13.05
C SER A 193 -25.54 -8.42 12.89
N VAL A 194 -25.60 -9.75 12.74
CA VAL A 194 -26.85 -10.54 12.74
C VAL A 194 -27.38 -10.75 14.17
N GLU A 195 -26.56 -10.57 15.22
CA GLU A 195 -27.07 -10.45 16.60
C GLU A 195 -27.55 -9.03 16.89
N ARG A 196 -28.68 -8.64 16.31
CA ARG A 196 -29.50 -7.54 16.83
C ARG A 196 -30.96 -7.98 16.86
N PHE A 197 -31.50 -8.04 18.08
CA PHE A 197 -32.90 -8.23 18.45
C PHE A 197 -33.88 -7.53 17.51
#